data_AF-A0A4Y3PKU3-F1
#
_entry.id   AF-A0A4Y3PKU3-F1
#
_cell.length_a   1.000
_cell.length_b   1.000
_cell.length_c   1.000
_cell.angle_alpha   90.00
_cell.angle_beta   90.00
_cell.angle_gamma   90.00
#
_symmetry.space_group_name_H-M   'P 1'
#
loop_
_entity.id
_entity.type
_entity.pdbx_description
1 polymer ?
#
loop_
_entity_poly.entity_id
_entity_poly.type
_entity_poly.pdbx_seq_one_letter_code
_entity_poly.pdbx_strand_id
1 'polypeptide(L)' 'MAKKEQQPDVVKTKQEWILSAAYLEAERFEVAGALFMAADNEQLSEGQVKNRLTKYKGGV' A
#
# COMPACT_ATOMS: atom_id res chain seq x y z
N MET A 1 15.79 22.70 -10.94
CA MET A 1 14.86 21.59 -11.22
C MET A 1 15.29 20.41 -10.37
N ALA A 2 14.62 20.16 -9.24
CA ALA A 2 14.97 19.04 -8.37
C ALA A 2 14.57 17.75 -9.10
N LYS A 3 15.55 16.93 -9.48
CA LYS A 3 15.31 15.56 -9.91
C LYS A 3 14.75 14.85 -8.69
N LYS A 4 13.43 14.61 -8.65
CA LYS A 4 12.84 13.65 -7.73
C LYS A 4 13.53 12.33 -8.08
N GLU A 5 14.51 11.93 -7.27
CA GLU A 5 15.09 10.60 -7.33
C GLU A 5 13.90 9.64 -7.35
N GLN A 6 13.69 8.97 -8.49
CA GLN A 6 12.73 7.89 -8.59
C GLN A 6 13.26 6.80 -7.67
N GLN A 7 12.87 6.87 -6.41
CA GLN A 7 13.00 5.76 -5.48
C GLN A 7 12.37 4.56 -6.18
N PRO A 8 13.06 3.40 -6.19
CA PRO A 8 12.53 2.21 -6.83
C PRO A 8 11.13 1.97 -6.30
N ASP A 9 10.17 1.82 -7.20
CA ASP A 9 8.79 1.59 -6.84
C ASP A 9 8.75 0.33 -5.98
N VAL A 10 8.51 0.49 -4.68
CA VAL A 10 8.56 -0.61 -3.72
C VAL A 10 7.38 -1.50 -4.04
N VAL A 11 7.66 -2.69 -4.56
CA VAL A 11 6.67 -3.71 -4.87
C VAL A 11 6.78 -4.82 -3.83
N LYS A 12 5.68 -5.08 -3.13
CA LYS A 12 5.58 -6.12 -2.10
C LYS A 12 4.28 -6.90 -2.28
N THR A 13 4.24 -8.10 -1.71
CA THR A 13 3.01 -8.89 -1.61
C THR A 13 2.01 -8.25 -0.64
N LYS A 14 0.74 -8.65 -0.74
CA LYS A 14 -0.33 -8.24 0.20
C LYS A 14 0.07 -8.46 1.67
N GLN A 15 0.63 -9.63 2.00
CA GLN A 15 1.02 -9.95 3.37
C GLN A 15 2.15 -9.05 3.87
N GLU A 16 3.15 -8.79 3.04
CA GLU A 16 4.26 -7.89 3.38
C GLU A 16 3.79 -6.45 3.58
N TRP A 17 2.80 -5.99 2.80
CA TRP A 17 2.16 -4.69 3.01
C TRP A 17 1.41 -4.60 4.33
N ILE A 18 0.64 -5.64 4.68
CA ILE A 18 -0.06 -5.71 5.96
C ILE A 18 0.94 -5.67 7.12
N LEU A 19 2.05 -6.39 7.03
CA LEU A 19 3.10 -6.37 8.06
C LEU A 19 3.82 -5.01 8.12
N SER A 20 3.93 -4.32 6.97
CA SER A 20 4.54 -3.00 6.83
C SER A 20 3.56 -1.84 7.10
N ALA A 21 2.39 -2.06 7.70
CA ALA A 21 1.36 -1.01 7.83
C ALA A 21 1.85 0.29 8.50
N ALA A 22 2.77 0.19 9.47
CA ALA A 22 3.38 1.35 10.11
C ALA A 22 4.14 2.26 9.13
N TYR A 23 4.73 1.70 8.05
CA TYR A 23 5.36 2.47 6.98
C TYR A 23 4.35 3.34 6.20
N LEU A 24 3.08 2.92 6.19
CA LEU A 24 1.97 3.62 5.53
C LEU A 24 1.18 4.52 6.49
N GLU A 25 1.67 4.72 7.72
CA GLU A 25 0.96 5.46 8.78
C GLU A 25 -0.47 4.94 9.00
N ALA A 26 -0.64 3.62 8.94
CA ALA A 26 -1.91 2.95 9.06
C ALA A 26 -1.82 1.68 9.92
N GLU A 27 -2.98 1.24 10.39
CA GLU A 27 -3.10 -0.01 11.13
C GLU A 27 -3.12 -1.22 10.20
N ARG A 28 -2.66 -2.37 10.69
CA ARG A 28 -2.62 -3.62 9.89
C ARG A 28 -3.99 -4.01 9.36
N PHE A 29 -5.05 -3.81 10.17
CA PHE A 29 -6.42 -4.11 9.76
C PHE A 29 -6.93 -3.15 8.69
N GLU A 30 -6.48 -1.88 8.66
CA GLU A 30 -6.82 -0.95 7.59
C GLU A 30 -6.17 -1.37 6.27
N VAL A 31 -4.89 -1.77 6.30
CA VAL A 31 -4.20 -2.27 5.11
C VAL A 31 -4.81 -3.59 4.64
N ALA A 32 -5.14 -4.51 5.54
CA ALA A 32 -5.80 -5.77 5.19
C ALA A 32 -7.19 -5.54 4.56
N GLY A 33 -7.98 -4.60 5.10
CA GLY A 33 -9.26 -4.22 4.53
C GLY A 33 -9.13 -3.55 3.15
N ALA A 34 -8.19 -2.62 3.01
CA ALA A 34 -7.90 -1.95 1.75
C ALA A 34 -7.43 -2.91 0.65
N LEU A 35 -6.74 -3.98 1.03
CA LEU A 35 -6.23 -5.01 0.12
C LEU A 35 -7.11 -6.27 0.11
N PHE A 36 -8.35 -6.22 0.62
CA PHE A 36 -9.23 -7.38 0.73
C PHE A 36 -9.45 -8.09 -0.61
N MET A 37 -9.64 -7.34 -1.69
CA MET A 37 -9.83 -7.87 -3.04
C MET A 37 -8.53 -8.30 -3.73
N ALA A 38 -7.36 -8.01 -3.15
CA ALA A 38 -6.08 -8.41 -3.72
C ALA A 38 -5.80 -9.88 -3.42
N ALA A 39 -5.23 -10.60 -4.39
CA ALA A 39 -4.76 -11.96 -4.16
C ALA A 39 -3.55 -11.96 -3.21
N ASP A 40 -3.35 -13.03 -2.44
CA ASP A 40 -2.30 -13.05 -1.41
C ASP A 40 -0.88 -12.99 -1.99
N ASN A 41 -0.70 -13.53 -3.19
CA ASN A 41 0.54 -13.45 -3.97
C ASN A 41 0.58 -12.26 -4.95
N GLU A 42 -0.43 -11.39 -4.95
CA GLU A 42 -0.44 -10.19 -5.80
C GLU A 42 0.65 -9.24 -5.35
N GLN A 43 1.51 -8.85 -6.30
CA GLN A 43 2.53 -7.85 -6.10
C GLN A 43 1.94 -6.46 -6.33
N LEU A 44 2.00 -5.62 -5.30
CA LEU A 44 1.42 -4.29 -5.27
C LEU A 44 2.53 -3.26 -5.08
N SER A 45 2.51 -2.23 -5.92
CA SER A 45 3.29 -1.01 -5.70
C SER A 45 2.79 -0.24 -4.50
N GLU A 46 3.68 0.54 -3.89
CA GLU A 46 3.32 1.48 -2.82
C GLU A 46 2.18 2.43 -3.24
N GLY A 47 2.23 2.92 -4.48
CA GLY A 47 1.20 3.80 -5.04
C GLY A 47 -0.18 3.14 -5.12
N GLN A 48 -0.23 1.86 -5.54
CA GLN A 48 -1.48 1.09 -5.55
C GLN A 48 -2.04 0.89 -4.14
N VAL A 49 -1.18 0.54 -3.17
CA VAL A 49 -1.61 0.33 -1.78
C VAL A 49 -2.11 1.63 -1.17
N LYS A 50 -1.39 2.74 -1.35
CA LYS A 50 -1.82 4.06 -0.86
C LYS A 50 -3.16 4.47 -1.43
N ASN A 51 -3.38 4.31 -2.74
CA ASN A 51 -4.66 4.62 -3.38
C ASN A 51 -5.81 3.77 -2.81
N ARG A 52 -5.61 2.45 -2.70
CA ARG A 52 -6.61 1.54 -2.12
C ARG A 52 -6.90 1.88 -0.65
N LEU A 53 -5.87 2.22 0.13
CA LEU A 53 -5.98 2.60 1.54
C LEU A 53 -6.72 3.94 1.73
N THR A 54 -6.42 4.94 0.90
CA THR A 54 -7.16 6.21 0.89
C THR A 54 -8.64 5.97 0.64
N LYS A 55 -8.99 5.17 -0.37
CA LYS A 55 -10.39 4.82 -0.66
C LYS A 55 -11.06 4.07 0.49
N TYR A 56 -10.35 3.11 1.09
CA TYR A 56 -10.85 2.34 2.23
C TYR A 56 -11.17 3.22 3.44
N LYS A 57 -10.37 4.26 3.70
CA LYS A 57 -10.58 5.23 4.79
C LYS A 57 -11.64 6.29 4.47
N GLY A 58 -12.33 6.18 3.32
CA GLY A 58 -13.34 7.16 2.88
C GLY A 58 -12.77 8.43 2.26
N GLY A 59 -11.49 8.44 1.87
CA GLY A 59 -10.88 9.53 1.13
C GLY A 59 -11.27 9.53 -0.36
N VAL A 60 -11.34 10.72 -0.95
CA VAL A 60 -11.68 10.97 -2.37
C VAL A 60 -10.43 10.94 -3.24
#